data_AF-A0A1Z8XMZ1-F1
#
_entry.id   AF-A0A1Z8XMZ1-F1
#
_cell.length_a   1.000
_cell.length_b   1.000
_cell.length_c   1.000
_cell.angle_alpha   90.00
_cell.angle_beta   90.00
_cell.angle_gamma   90.00
#
_symmetry.space_group_name_H-M   'P 1'
#
loop_
_entity.id
_entity.type
_entity.pdbx_description
1 polymer ?
#
loop_
_entity_poly.entity_id
_entity_poly.type
_entity_poly.pdbx_seq_one_letter_code
_entity_poly.pdbx_strand_id
1 'polypeptide(L)'
;MKLKIKSILSLFTLSLLITSANAGEWVSMFDGKTLNGWKVNTENPKTFSVVDGTIKVFGPRAHMFYGEDGNAKFKDFEFECEVKTTKGANAGIFFHSAYQASGWPVVGYEAQVNATHSDWRKTASVYSFKDV
;
A
#
# COMPACT_ATOMS: atom_id res chain seq x y z
N MET A 1 -19.77 -72.90 -18.57
CA MET A 1 -20.55 -71.70 -18.19
C MET A 1 -19.70 -70.47 -18.46
N LYS A 2 -20.14 -69.56 -19.32
CA LYS A 2 -19.38 -68.37 -19.76
C LYS A 2 -19.70 -67.18 -18.84
N LEU A 3 -18.70 -66.43 -18.38
CA LEU A 3 -18.88 -65.06 -17.84
C LEU A 3 -17.65 -64.17 -18.11
N LYS A 4 -17.95 -62.88 -18.32
CA LYS A 4 -17.22 -61.86 -19.09
C LYS A 4 -16.17 -61.08 -18.28
N ILE A 5 -15.10 -60.67 -18.96
CA ILE A 5 -14.17 -59.61 -18.50
C ILE A 5 -14.89 -58.26 -18.61
N LYS A 6 -15.04 -57.54 -17.49
CA LYS A 6 -15.41 -56.12 -17.50
C LYS A 6 -14.13 -55.30 -17.59
N SER A 7 -13.92 -54.66 -18.74
CA SER A 7 -12.87 -53.66 -18.92
C SER A 7 -13.18 -52.47 -17.99
N ILE A 8 -12.27 -52.19 -17.05
CA ILE A 8 -12.35 -50.98 -16.22
C ILE A 8 -11.63 -49.88 -16.99
N LEU A 9 -12.41 -49.01 -17.59
CA LEU A 9 -11.91 -47.77 -18.16
C LEU A 9 -11.55 -46.84 -16.98
N SER A 10 -10.26 -46.73 -16.67
CA SER A 10 -9.78 -45.79 -15.66
C SER A 10 -9.92 -44.38 -16.21
N LEU A 11 -10.96 -43.67 -15.75
CA LEU A 11 -11.17 -42.25 -16.04
C LEU A 11 -10.25 -41.46 -15.10
N PHE A 12 -9.14 -40.95 -15.64
CA PHE A 12 -8.26 -40.04 -14.92
C PHE A 12 -8.99 -38.70 -14.78
N THR A 13 -9.76 -38.52 -13.71
CA THR A 13 -10.31 -37.22 -13.33
C THR A 13 -9.14 -36.32 -12.94
N LEU A 14 -8.75 -35.43 -13.86
CA LEU A 14 -7.86 -34.32 -13.57
C LEU A 14 -8.62 -33.36 -12.65
N SER A 15 -8.49 -33.57 -11.34
CA SER A 15 -8.94 -32.61 -10.34
C SER A 15 -8.16 -31.33 -10.52
N LEU A 16 -8.76 -30.37 -11.22
CA LEU A 16 -8.27 -29.00 -11.29
C LEU A 16 -8.38 -28.42 -9.87
N LEU A 17 -7.27 -28.49 -9.12
CA LEU A 17 -7.10 -27.71 -7.91
C LEU A 17 -7.04 -26.25 -8.35
N ILE A 18 -8.20 -25.62 -8.48
CA ILE A 18 -8.30 -24.17 -8.48
C ILE A 18 -7.94 -23.77 -7.06
N THR A 19 -6.65 -23.57 -6.80
CA THR A 19 -6.22 -22.79 -5.66
C THR A 19 -6.68 -21.38 -5.95
N SER A 20 -7.90 -21.03 -5.50
CA SER A 20 -8.23 -19.65 -5.24
C SER A 20 -7.13 -19.15 -4.33
N ALA A 21 -6.24 -18.30 -4.85
CA ALA A 21 -5.33 -17.55 -4.01
C ALA A 21 -6.25 -16.79 -3.05
N ASN A 22 -6.31 -17.22 -1.79
CA ASN A 22 -6.96 -16.42 -0.77
C ASN A 22 -6.18 -15.10 -0.76
N ALA A 23 -6.79 -14.05 -1.29
CA ALA A 23 -6.39 -12.70 -0.96
C ALA A 23 -6.30 -12.67 0.57
N GLY A 24 -5.12 -12.36 1.11
CA GLY A 24 -4.90 -12.38 2.55
C GLY A 24 -5.92 -11.51 3.27
N GLU A 25 -6.11 -11.75 4.57
CA GLU A 25 -6.98 -10.89 5.37
C GLU A 25 -6.46 -9.45 5.38
N TRP A 26 -7.37 -8.48 5.20
CA TRP A 26 -7.02 -7.06 5.31
C TRP A 26 -6.56 -6.71 6.73
N VAL A 27 -5.41 -6.05 6.83
CA VAL A 27 -4.87 -5.56 8.11
C VAL A 27 -5.01 -4.05 8.15
N SER A 28 -5.70 -3.53 9.17
CA SER A 28 -5.76 -2.08 9.37
C SER A 28 -4.39 -1.54 9.81
N MET A 29 -3.87 -0.56 9.08
CA MET A 29 -2.62 0.12 9.42
C MET A 29 -2.83 1.33 10.34
N PHE A 30 -4.08 1.67 10.69
CA PHE A 30 -4.41 2.83 11.50
C PHE A 30 -5.60 2.54 12.42
N ASP A 31 -5.48 2.93 13.70
CA ASP A 31 -6.49 2.67 14.73
C ASP A 31 -7.54 3.79 14.86
N GLY A 32 -7.44 4.84 14.05
CA GLY A 32 -8.32 6.01 14.11
C GLY A 32 -8.00 7.00 15.23
N LYS A 33 -6.95 6.77 16.02
CA LYS A 33 -6.71 7.52 17.28
C LYS A 33 -5.26 7.94 17.46
N THR A 34 -4.32 7.12 17.05
CA THR A 34 -2.89 7.29 17.30
C THR A 34 -2.08 7.00 16.05
N LEU A 35 -0.82 7.44 16.05
CA LEU A 35 0.15 7.04 15.03
C LEU A 35 0.94 5.79 15.46
N ASN A 36 0.36 4.94 16.32
CA ASN A 36 1.00 3.68 16.71
C ASN A 36 1.24 2.81 15.47
N GLY A 37 2.39 2.16 15.43
CA GLY A 37 2.84 1.43 14.25
C GLY A 37 3.40 2.31 13.13
N TRP A 38 3.48 3.63 13.32
CA TRP A 38 4.12 4.55 12.37
C TRP A 38 5.30 5.29 12.99
N LYS A 39 6.36 5.46 12.20
CA LYS A 39 7.53 6.25 12.53
C LYS A 39 7.63 7.46 11.62
N VAL A 40 7.52 8.65 12.19
CA VAL A 40 7.76 9.90 11.49
C VAL A 40 9.26 10.16 11.42
N ASN A 41 9.76 10.65 10.29
CA ASN A 41 11.15 11.05 10.17
C ASN A 41 11.49 12.26 11.05
N THR A 42 12.79 12.46 11.29
CA THR A 42 13.27 13.48 12.22
C THR A 42 13.24 14.90 11.67
N GLU A 43 13.05 15.07 10.35
CA GLU A 43 13.12 16.37 9.69
C GLU A 43 12.03 17.35 10.18
N ASN A 44 10.77 16.95 10.11
CA ASN A 44 9.63 17.79 10.50
C ASN A 44 8.52 16.95 11.14
N PRO A 45 8.74 16.40 12.35
CA PRO A 45 7.83 15.40 12.94
C PRO A 45 6.42 15.93 13.23
N LYS A 46 6.26 17.25 13.39
CA LYS A 46 4.98 17.91 13.66
C LYS A 46 4.06 18.02 12.44
N THR A 47 4.51 17.62 11.25
CA THR A 47 3.70 17.62 10.02
C THR A 47 2.57 16.58 10.08
N PHE A 48 2.74 15.50 10.84
CA PHE A 48 1.74 14.45 11.00
C PHE A 48 1.03 14.57 12.36
N SER A 49 -0.29 14.45 12.34
CA SER A 49 -1.14 14.46 13.54
C SER A 49 -2.40 13.62 13.30
N VAL A 50 -3.11 13.25 14.36
CA VAL A 50 -4.44 12.64 14.25
C VAL A 50 -5.49 13.70 14.59
N VAL A 51 -6.44 13.93 13.68
CA VAL A 51 -7.54 14.88 13.83
C VAL A 51 -8.82 14.22 13.31
N ASP A 52 -9.88 14.23 14.12
CA ASP A 52 -11.21 13.73 13.75
C ASP A 52 -11.19 12.30 13.17
N GLY A 53 -10.40 11.41 13.77
CA GLY A 53 -10.31 10.03 13.32
C GLY A 53 -9.48 9.81 12.05
N THR A 54 -8.71 10.81 11.62
CA THR A 54 -7.92 10.77 10.37
C THR A 54 -6.48 11.22 10.60
N ILE A 55 -5.57 10.73 9.76
CA ILE A 55 -4.19 11.22 9.71
C ILE A 55 -4.20 12.55 8.94
N LYS A 56 -3.90 13.64 9.62
CA LYS A 56 -3.74 14.97 9.03
C LYS A 56 -2.27 15.23 8.73
N VAL A 57 -1.99 15.50 7.45
CA VAL A 57 -0.68 15.92 6.94
C VAL A 57 -0.73 17.41 6.66
N PHE A 58 -0.04 18.22 7.47
CA PHE A 58 -0.02 19.67 7.30
C PHE A 58 1.25 20.28 7.87
N GLY A 59 2.09 20.85 7.01
CA GLY A 59 3.36 21.45 7.41
C GLY A 59 4.43 21.36 6.32
N PRO A 60 5.69 21.66 6.66
CA PRO A 60 6.82 21.43 5.76
C PRO A 60 6.97 19.93 5.46
N ARG A 61 7.75 19.61 4.41
CA ARG A 61 7.98 18.23 3.97
C ARG A 61 8.43 17.34 5.13
N ALA A 62 7.75 16.21 5.28
CA ALA A 62 8.10 15.14 6.19
C ALA A 62 7.65 13.80 5.57
N HIS A 63 8.19 12.70 6.08
CA HIS A 63 7.80 11.35 5.66
C HIS A 63 7.47 10.51 6.90
N MET A 64 6.48 9.64 6.76
CA MET A 64 6.02 8.74 7.80
C MET A 64 6.06 7.31 7.26
N PHE A 65 6.71 6.41 7.99
CA PHE A 65 7.03 5.05 7.58
C PHE A 65 6.32 4.05 8.48
N TYR A 66 5.80 2.95 7.93
CA TYR A 66 5.11 1.95 8.73
C TYR A 66 6.10 0.99 9.44
N GLY A 67 5.69 0.49 10.60
CA GLY A 67 6.50 -0.24 11.58
C GLY A 67 6.99 0.68 12.72
N GLU A 68 7.08 0.15 13.94
CA GLU A 68 7.57 0.91 15.11
C GLU A 68 8.95 1.54 14.88
N ASP A 69 9.81 0.87 14.11
CA ASP A 69 11.13 1.36 13.72
C ASP A 69 11.17 1.96 12.30
N GLY A 70 10.03 2.01 11.61
CA GLY A 70 9.88 2.45 10.22
C GLY A 70 10.38 1.46 9.17
N ASN A 71 10.61 0.19 9.53
CA ASN A 71 11.19 -0.82 8.64
C ASN A 71 10.25 -2.00 8.35
N ALA A 72 8.93 -1.85 8.45
CA ALA A 72 8.00 -2.91 8.07
C ALA A 72 8.30 -3.40 6.64
N LYS A 73 8.29 -4.73 6.44
CA LYS A 73 8.65 -5.36 5.17
C LYS A 73 7.43 -6.00 4.53
N PHE A 74 7.03 -5.46 3.40
CA PHE A 74 6.01 -6.03 2.52
C PHE A 74 6.64 -6.27 1.16
N LYS A 75 6.43 -7.46 0.61
CA LYS A 75 6.88 -7.80 -0.75
C LYS A 75 5.73 -7.64 -1.72
N ASP A 76 4.77 -8.56 -1.63
CA ASP A 76 3.55 -8.59 -2.40
C ASP A 76 2.40 -8.19 -1.46
N PHE A 77 1.65 -7.15 -1.81
CA PHE A 77 0.56 -6.63 -0.99
C PHE A 77 -0.46 -5.87 -1.83
N GLU A 78 -1.67 -5.76 -1.30
CA GLU A 78 -2.68 -4.80 -1.72
C GLU A 78 -2.78 -3.72 -0.64
N PHE A 79 -2.95 -2.47 -1.06
CA PHE A 79 -3.07 -1.33 -0.15
C PHE A 79 -4.24 -0.47 -0.59
N GLU A 80 -5.09 -0.12 0.36
CA GLU A 80 -6.24 0.73 0.17
C GLU A 80 -6.28 1.82 1.25
N CYS A 81 -6.55 3.05 0.83
CA CYS A 81 -6.87 4.14 1.73
C CYS A 81 -7.76 5.19 1.04
N GLU A 82 -8.49 5.95 1.83
CA GLU A 82 -9.20 7.13 1.36
C GLU A 82 -8.35 8.38 1.60
N VAL A 83 -8.26 9.25 0.60
CA VAL A 83 -7.46 10.48 0.69
C VAL A 83 -8.30 11.69 0.33
N LYS A 84 -8.31 12.68 1.21
CA LYS A 84 -8.91 14.00 0.99
C LYS A 84 -7.82 15.06 0.87
N THR A 85 -7.90 15.88 -0.17
CA THR A 85 -6.97 17.00 -0.38
C THR A 85 -7.67 18.34 -0.22
N THR A 86 -6.92 19.35 0.24
CA THR A 86 -7.33 20.76 0.14
C THR A 86 -6.80 21.36 -1.17
N LYS A 87 -7.33 22.53 -1.55
CA LYS A 87 -6.82 23.28 -2.71
C LYS A 87 -5.30 23.51 -2.57
N GLY A 88 -4.54 23.15 -3.60
CA GLY A 88 -3.09 23.29 -3.64
C GLY A 88 -2.30 22.28 -2.80
N ALA A 89 -2.94 21.24 -2.24
CA ALA A 89 -2.21 20.19 -1.54
C ALA A 89 -1.40 19.32 -2.52
N ASN A 90 -0.20 18.92 -2.10
CA ASN A 90 0.68 17.99 -2.79
C ASN A 90 1.25 17.00 -1.77
N ALA A 91 1.06 15.71 -2.04
CA ALA A 91 1.53 14.61 -1.21
C ALA A 91 1.72 13.38 -2.09
N GLY A 92 2.16 12.28 -1.48
CA GLY A 92 2.29 11.00 -2.14
C GLY A 92 2.19 9.84 -1.17
N ILE A 93 1.76 8.69 -1.69
CA ILE A 93 1.79 7.41 -0.98
C ILE A 93 3.02 6.66 -1.48
N PHE A 94 3.97 6.43 -0.58
CA PHE A 94 5.23 5.76 -0.90
C PHE A 94 5.14 4.27 -0.59
N PHE A 95 5.71 3.45 -1.47
CA PHE A 95 5.77 2.01 -1.29
C PHE A 95 7.11 1.43 -1.76
N HIS A 96 7.43 0.23 -1.26
CA HIS A 96 8.77 -0.37 -1.38
C HIS A 96 9.90 0.59 -0.96
N SER A 97 9.62 1.45 0.03
CA SER A 97 10.52 2.48 0.53
C SER A 97 11.43 1.98 1.66
N ALA A 98 12.48 2.75 1.95
CA ALA A 98 13.32 2.56 3.13
C ALA A 98 13.25 3.80 4.03
N TYR A 99 13.36 3.60 5.35
CA TYR A 99 13.42 4.72 6.30
C TYR A 99 14.52 5.70 5.93
N GLN A 100 14.19 6.99 5.96
CA GLN A 100 15.14 8.08 5.71
C GLN A 100 14.87 9.22 6.69
N ALA A 101 15.93 9.71 7.35
CA ALA A 101 15.79 10.70 8.41
C ALA A 101 15.35 12.10 7.92
N SER A 102 15.73 12.47 6.70
CA SER A 102 15.40 13.76 6.06
C SER A 102 15.59 13.66 4.55
N GLY A 103 15.06 14.59 3.78
CA GLY A 103 15.21 14.56 2.31
C GLY A 103 14.03 13.89 1.60
N TRP A 104 14.07 13.91 0.26
CA TRP A 104 13.10 13.20 -0.55
C TRP A 104 13.47 11.71 -0.56
N PRO A 105 12.51 10.77 -0.48
CA PRO A 105 12.82 9.34 -0.45
C PRO A 105 13.60 8.95 -1.71
N VAL A 106 14.77 8.34 -1.52
CA VAL A 106 15.62 7.86 -2.64
C VAL A 106 15.39 6.40 -2.99
N VAL A 107 14.55 5.70 -2.21
CA VAL A 107 14.21 4.29 -2.39
C VAL A 107 12.70 4.14 -2.46
N GLY A 108 12.24 3.33 -3.41
CA GLY A 108 10.84 2.98 -3.59
C GLY A 108 10.17 3.77 -4.72
N TYR A 109 8.85 3.75 -4.70
CA TYR A 109 7.99 4.40 -5.67
C TYR A 109 6.97 5.28 -4.95
N GLU A 110 6.37 6.19 -5.71
CA GLU A 110 5.34 7.12 -5.23
C GLU A 110 4.11 7.04 -6.11
N ALA A 111 2.97 6.74 -5.50
CA ALA A 111 1.66 7.01 -6.06
C ALA A 111 1.27 8.45 -5.70
N GLN A 112 1.16 9.30 -6.71
CA GLN A 112 0.98 10.73 -6.51
C GLN A 112 -0.39 11.05 -5.89
N VAL A 113 -0.43 12.05 -5.02
CA VAL A 113 -1.65 12.65 -4.46
C VAL A 113 -1.64 14.14 -4.76
N ASN A 114 -2.26 14.51 -5.88
CA ASN A 114 -2.35 15.88 -6.36
C ASN A 114 -3.60 16.08 -7.23
N ALA A 115 -4.55 16.86 -6.72
CA ALA A 115 -5.74 17.26 -7.48
C ALA A 115 -5.60 18.65 -8.12
N THR A 116 -5.06 19.64 -7.40
CA THR A 116 -5.08 21.06 -7.82
C THR A 116 -3.75 21.79 -7.63
N HIS A 117 -2.69 21.10 -7.21
CA HIS A 117 -1.36 21.69 -7.11
C HIS A 117 -0.80 22.00 -8.52
N SER A 118 0.18 22.91 -8.57
CA SER A 118 0.83 23.37 -9.81
C SER A 118 1.68 22.30 -10.49
N ASP A 119 2.07 21.26 -9.75
CA ASP A 119 2.69 20.07 -10.33
C ASP A 119 1.74 19.42 -11.34
N TRP A 120 2.26 19.14 -12.53
CA TRP A 120 1.50 18.59 -13.65
C TRP A 120 1.24 17.09 -13.49
N ARG A 121 1.98 16.39 -12.62
CA ARG A 121 1.71 14.97 -12.28
C ARG A 121 0.56 14.89 -11.30
N LYS A 122 -0.51 14.18 -11.68
CA LYS A 122 -1.79 14.15 -10.97
C LYS A 122 -1.99 12.88 -10.16
N THR A 123 -3.02 12.88 -9.31
CA THR A 123 -3.38 11.71 -8.50
C THR A 123 -3.46 10.45 -9.35
N ALA A 124 -2.91 9.34 -8.83
CA ALA A 124 -2.78 8.04 -9.49
C ALA A 124 -1.67 7.92 -10.56
N SER A 125 -0.90 8.98 -10.85
CA SER A 125 0.41 8.84 -11.50
C SER A 125 1.35 7.99 -10.63
N VAL A 126 2.13 7.10 -11.26
CA VAL A 126 3.36 6.57 -10.65
C VAL A 126 4.46 7.59 -10.93
N TYR A 127 4.78 8.39 -9.92
CA TYR A 127 5.57 9.62 -10.08
C TYR A 127 6.91 9.34 -10.77
N SER A 128 7.21 10.07 -11.85
CA SER A 128 8.41 9.90 -12.71
C SER A 128 8.48 8.63 -13.57
N PHE A 129 7.45 7.78 -13.59
CA PHE A 129 7.40 6.56 -14.41
C PHE A 129 6.24 6.54 -15.39
N LYS A 130 5.02 6.80 -14.90
CA LYS A 130 3.81 6.77 -15.73
C LYS A 130 2.75 7.71 -15.17
N ASP A 131 2.40 8.71 -15.95
CA ASP A 131 1.36 9.66 -15.62
C ASP A 131 -0.02 9.22 -16.13
N VAL A 132 -1.08 9.76 -15.52
CA VAL A 132 -2.48 9.58 -15.93
C VAL A 132 -2.98 10.68 -16.86
#